data_AF-A0A5J4PBF4-F1
#
_entry.id   AF-A0A5J4PBF4-F1
#
_cell.length_a   1.000
_cell.length_b   1.000
_cell.length_c   1.000
_cell.angle_alpha   90.00
_cell.angle_beta   90.00
_cell.angle_gamma   90.00
#
_symmetry.space_group_name_H-M   'P 1'
#
loop_
_entity.id
_entity.type
_entity.pdbx_description
1 polymer ?
#
loop_
_entity_poly.entity_id
_entity_poly.type
_entity_poly.pdbx_seq_one_letter_code
_entity_poly.pdbx_strand_id
1 'polypeptide(L)'
;TYELDDWVFTETTAREKLLKQFETQNLKGFGVEHLKNGIVASGAVLQYLEMTQHTQIAHITALSRIEEDRYVRLDKYTVRNLELIASMNDGGSSLLSVIDKTVSPPGARMLKRWIVFPLKDAKPINDRLTIVEYFFRNSEFRDLMEGQLRLIGDLERILSKAATNRVSPREVVQLKVALQAVEQIKHACLTVDNTDINSIGEQLN
;
A
#
# COMPACT_ATOMS: atom_id res chain seq x y z
N THR A 1 4.27 -27.94 -6.99
CA THR A 1 4.68 -26.54 -7.19
C THR A 1 4.25 -26.17 -8.59
N TYR A 2 3.66 -24.98 -8.81
CA TYR A 2 3.37 -24.55 -10.18
C TYR A 2 4.69 -24.10 -10.80
N GLU A 3 5.28 -24.94 -11.64
CA GLU A 3 6.48 -24.58 -12.41
C GLU A 3 6.06 -23.68 -13.59
N LEU A 4 6.90 -22.70 -13.91
CA LEU A 4 6.73 -21.83 -15.06
C LEU A 4 7.75 -22.25 -16.11
N ASP A 5 7.28 -22.43 -17.35
CA ASP A 5 8.14 -22.71 -18.48
C ASP A 5 8.96 -21.47 -18.88
N ASP A 6 10.10 -21.69 -19.56
CA ASP A 6 11.02 -20.64 -19.99
C ASP A 6 10.37 -19.57 -20.87
N TRP A 7 9.37 -19.93 -21.68
CA TRP A 7 8.69 -18.99 -22.59
C TRP A 7 7.99 -17.84 -21.84
N VAL A 8 7.61 -18.07 -20.58
CA VAL A 8 6.99 -17.07 -19.70
C VAL A 8 7.94 -15.91 -19.39
N PHE A 9 9.25 -16.16 -19.46
CA PHE A 9 10.30 -15.19 -19.16
C PHE A 9 10.82 -14.44 -20.39
N THR A 10 10.07 -14.46 -21.50
CA THR A 10 10.41 -13.68 -22.71
C THR A 10 9.81 -12.27 -22.66
N GLU A 11 10.54 -11.27 -23.16
CA GLU A 11 10.10 -9.86 -23.15
C GLU A 11 8.77 -9.68 -23.89
N THR A 12 8.61 -10.30 -25.05
CA THR A 12 7.39 -10.22 -25.88
C THR A 12 6.17 -10.74 -25.14
N THR A 13 6.22 -11.97 -24.61
CA THR A 13 5.11 -12.58 -23.88
C THR A 13 4.76 -11.80 -22.62
N ALA A 14 5.76 -11.41 -21.84
CA ALA A 14 5.54 -10.65 -20.61
C ALA A 14 4.89 -9.29 -20.91
N ARG A 15 5.34 -8.63 -21.97
CA ARG A 15 4.77 -7.35 -22.40
C ARG A 15 3.33 -7.49 -22.86
N GLU A 16 3.03 -8.45 -23.74
CA GLU A 16 1.65 -8.73 -24.18
C GLU A 16 0.72 -8.99 -23.00
N LYS A 17 1.20 -9.77 -22.02
CA LYS A 17 0.47 -10.06 -20.79
C LYS A 17 0.12 -8.79 -20.01
N LEU A 18 1.11 -7.91 -19.81
CA LEU A 18 0.92 -6.66 -19.07
C LEU A 18 -0.02 -5.70 -19.81
N LEU A 19 0.14 -5.56 -21.13
CA LEU A 19 -0.73 -4.70 -21.95
C LEU A 19 -2.18 -5.18 -21.91
N LYS A 20 -2.40 -6.50 -21.99
CA LYS A 20 -3.72 -7.11 -21.85
C LYS A 20 -4.30 -6.90 -20.45
N GLN A 21 -3.52 -7.12 -19.40
CA GLN A 21 -3.97 -6.96 -18.01
C GLN A 21 -4.39 -5.52 -17.69
N PHE A 22 -3.65 -4.54 -18.20
CA PHE A 22 -3.89 -3.12 -17.90
C PHE A 22 -4.71 -2.39 -18.97
N GLU A 23 -5.12 -3.09 -20.02
CA GLU A 23 -5.90 -2.53 -21.14
C GLU A 23 -5.24 -1.27 -21.75
N THR A 24 -3.91 -1.32 -21.96
CA THR A 24 -3.13 -0.19 -22.48
C THR A 24 -2.38 -0.55 -23.76
N GLN A 25 -2.06 0.46 -24.57
CA GLN A 25 -1.31 0.29 -25.82
C GLN A 25 0.22 0.22 -25.60
N ASN A 26 0.72 0.77 -24.51
CA ASN A 26 2.12 0.74 -24.13
C ASN A 26 2.27 0.97 -22.60
N LEU A 27 3.47 0.78 -22.07
CA LEU A 27 3.76 0.89 -20.64
C LEU A 27 4.40 2.24 -20.27
N LYS A 28 4.37 3.25 -21.16
CA LYS A 28 4.94 4.58 -20.89
C LYS A 28 4.22 5.28 -19.74
N GLY A 29 2.89 5.15 -19.67
CA GLY A 29 2.09 5.73 -18.59
C GLY A 29 2.43 5.19 -17.19
N PHE A 30 2.98 3.97 -17.11
CA PHE A 30 3.46 3.37 -15.86
C PHE A 30 4.93 3.73 -15.54
N GLY A 31 5.63 4.39 -16.47
CA GLY A 31 7.04 4.74 -16.30
C GLY A 31 8.02 3.56 -16.34
N VAL A 32 7.59 2.39 -16.83
CA VAL A 32 8.38 1.14 -16.82
C VAL A 32 8.77 0.63 -18.21
N GLU A 33 8.37 1.34 -19.27
CA GLU A 33 8.58 0.97 -20.68
C GLU A 33 10.02 0.56 -21.02
N HIS A 34 11.01 1.21 -20.40
CA HIS A 34 12.44 0.98 -20.65
C HIS A 34 13.05 -0.14 -19.78
N LEU A 35 12.31 -0.67 -18.80
CA LEU A 35 12.79 -1.63 -17.81
C LEU A 35 12.53 -3.07 -18.27
N LYS A 36 13.28 -3.53 -19.28
CA LYS A 36 13.10 -4.87 -19.89
C LYS A 36 12.99 -6.02 -18.89
N ASN A 37 13.94 -6.13 -17.97
CA ASN A 37 13.91 -7.18 -16.94
C ASN A 37 12.74 -7.02 -15.96
N GLY A 38 12.32 -5.77 -15.69
CA GLY A 38 11.13 -5.48 -14.89
C GLY A 38 9.85 -5.92 -15.58
N ILE A 39 9.74 -5.70 -16.89
CA ILE A 39 8.64 -6.17 -17.73
C ILE A 39 8.58 -7.71 -17.69
N VAL A 40 9.70 -8.38 -17.96
CA VAL A 40 9.80 -9.85 -17.92
C VAL A 40 9.36 -10.41 -16.56
N ALA A 41 9.95 -9.92 -15.48
CA ALA A 41 9.61 -10.38 -14.13
C ALA A 41 8.14 -10.14 -13.79
N SER A 42 7.58 -8.98 -14.14
CA SER A 42 6.17 -8.65 -13.88
C SER A 42 5.21 -9.52 -14.68
N GLY A 43 5.53 -9.80 -15.96
CA GLY A 43 4.75 -10.70 -16.80
C GLY A 43 4.75 -12.13 -16.27
N ALA A 44 5.90 -12.63 -15.79
CA ALA A 44 5.99 -13.95 -15.17
C ALA A 44 5.15 -14.06 -13.89
N VAL A 45 5.16 -13.02 -13.05
CA VAL A 45 4.29 -12.94 -11.86
C VAL A 45 2.81 -12.98 -12.26
N LEU A 46 2.39 -12.21 -13.26
CA LEU A 46 1.00 -12.24 -13.74
C LEU A 46 0.61 -13.60 -14.33
N GLN A 47 1.51 -14.24 -15.07
CA GLN A 47 1.27 -15.58 -15.61
C GLN A 47 1.05 -16.60 -14.48
N TYR A 48 1.88 -16.55 -13.44
CA TYR A 48 1.73 -17.41 -12.26
C TYR A 48 0.40 -17.16 -11.53
N LEU A 49 0.02 -15.88 -11.36
CA LEU A 49 -1.24 -15.52 -10.74
C LEU A 49 -2.45 -16.00 -11.56
N GLU A 50 -2.38 -15.94 -12.89
CA GLU A 50 -3.43 -16.49 -13.74
C GLU A 50 -3.47 -18.03 -13.66
N MET A 51 -2.33 -18.72 -13.60
CA MET A 51 -2.32 -20.18 -13.43
C MET A 51 -2.91 -20.64 -12.10
N THR A 52 -2.76 -19.83 -11.04
CA THR A 52 -3.17 -20.21 -9.67
C THR A 52 -4.51 -19.64 -9.24
N GLN A 53 -4.91 -18.48 -9.76
CA GLN A 53 -6.16 -17.78 -9.42
C GLN A 53 -7.11 -17.61 -10.61
N HIS A 54 -6.72 -18.10 -11.81
CA HIS A 54 -7.47 -18.22 -13.08
C HIS A 54 -8.11 -16.93 -13.64
N THR A 55 -9.02 -16.31 -12.92
CA THR A 55 -9.88 -15.22 -13.43
C THR A 55 -9.96 -14.02 -12.49
N GLN A 56 -9.26 -14.07 -11.35
CA GLN A 56 -9.50 -13.15 -10.25
C GLN A 56 -8.38 -12.11 -10.05
N ILE A 57 -7.70 -11.71 -11.12
CA ILE A 57 -6.57 -10.76 -11.07
C ILE A 57 -6.90 -9.36 -11.59
N ALA A 58 -8.15 -9.09 -12.01
CA ALA A 58 -8.57 -7.79 -12.56
C ALA A 58 -8.39 -6.60 -11.59
N HIS A 59 -8.28 -6.87 -10.28
CA HIS A 59 -8.01 -5.85 -9.26
C HIS A 59 -6.56 -5.34 -9.26
N ILE A 60 -5.66 -5.98 -10.02
CA ILE A 60 -4.29 -5.50 -10.24
C ILE A 60 -4.35 -4.51 -11.40
N THR A 61 -4.54 -3.23 -11.07
CA THR A 61 -4.82 -2.16 -12.05
C THR A 61 -3.63 -1.28 -12.39
N ALA A 62 -2.51 -1.42 -11.68
CA ALA A 62 -1.35 -0.58 -11.88
C ALA A 62 -0.04 -1.34 -11.72
N LEU A 63 0.97 -0.90 -12.45
CA LEU A 63 2.37 -1.27 -12.29
C LEU A 63 3.18 -0.02 -12.01
N SER A 64 4.11 -0.09 -11.06
CA SER A 64 5.02 1.01 -10.77
C SER A 64 6.42 0.49 -10.47
N ARG A 65 7.43 1.23 -10.91
CA ARG A 65 8.82 0.97 -10.49
C ARG A 65 9.02 1.52 -9.08
N ILE A 66 9.87 0.83 -8.31
CA ILE A 66 10.41 1.40 -7.08
C ILE A 66 11.56 2.32 -7.48
N GLU A 67 11.43 3.61 -7.19
CA GLU A 67 12.47 4.59 -7.52
C GLU A 67 13.54 4.63 -6.45
N GLU A 68 14.71 4.10 -6.76
CA GLU A 68 15.86 4.07 -5.84
C GLU A 68 16.31 5.47 -5.39
N ASP A 69 15.99 6.51 -6.17
CA ASP A 69 16.37 7.90 -5.87
C ASP A 69 15.43 8.59 -4.88
N ARG A 70 14.19 8.09 -4.71
CA ARG A 70 13.25 8.65 -3.71
C ARG A 70 13.51 8.18 -2.29
N TYR A 71 14.18 7.04 -2.13
CA TYR A 71 14.32 6.37 -0.85
C TYR A 71 15.78 6.10 -0.48
N VAL A 72 16.09 6.17 0.82
CA VAL A 72 17.38 5.72 1.36
C VAL A 72 17.52 4.23 1.07
N ARG A 73 18.62 3.84 0.40
CA ARG A 73 18.89 2.42 0.14
C ARG A 73 19.29 1.77 1.45
N LEU A 74 18.52 0.77 1.88
CA LEU A 74 18.83 -0.08 3.00
C LEU A 74 19.02 -1.50 2.46
N ASP A 75 20.21 -2.06 2.60
CA ASP A 75 20.42 -3.46 2.26
C ASP A 75 19.82 -4.38 3.34
N LYS A 76 19.68 -5.67 3.01
CA LYS A 76 19.11 -6.66 3.93
C LYS A 76 19.88 -6.75 5.26
N TYR A 77 21.18 -6.48 5.25
CA TYR A 77 22.03 -6.54 6.43
C TYR A 77 21.77 -5.35 7.35
N THR A 78 21.62 -4.16 6.79
CA THR A 78 21.27 -2.93 7.50
C THR A 78 19.90 -3.04 8.14
N VAL A 79 18.88 -3.49 7.40
CA VAL A 79 17.52 -3.70 7.93
C VAL A 79 17.54 -4.70 9.10
N ARG A 80 18.35 -5.76 8.98
CA ARG A 80 18.48 -6.79 10.02
C ARG A 80 19.27 -6.29 11.24
N ASN A 81 20.42 -5.66 11.04
CA ASN A 81 21.32 -5.23 12.11
C ASN A 81 20.75 -4.06 12.92
N LEU A 82 19.94 -3.21 12.28
CA LEU A 82 19.17 -2.17 12.97
C LEU A 82 17.86 -2.70 13.58
N GLU A 83 17.57 -4.00 13.43
CA GLU A 83 16.36 -4.66 13.93
C GLU A 83 15.09 -3.88 13.58
N LEU A 84 14.99 -3.39 12.34
CA LEU A 84 13.91 -2.48 11.95
C LEU A 84 12.54 -3.16 11.99
N ILE A 85 12.49 -4.42 11.58
CA ILE A 85 11.24 -5.20 11.46
C ILE A 85 11.15 -6.28 12.54
N ALA A 86 12.23 -7.01 12.78
CA ALA A 86 12.29 -8.11 13.73
C ALA A 86 13.59 -8.05 14.52
N SER A 87 13.52 -8.46 15.78
CA SER A 87 14.68 -8.65 16.64
C SER A 87 15.48 -9.88 16.18
N MET A 88 16.80 -9.83 16.33
CA MET A 88 17.69 -10.98 16.14
C MET A 88 17.77 -11.86 17.38
N ASN A 89 17.45 -11.31 18.55
CA ASN A 89 17.45 -12.01 19.82
C ASN A 89 16.03 -12.44 20.22
N ASP A 90 15.91 -13.65 20.77
CA ASP A 90 14.66 -14.12 21.36
C ASP A 90 14.25 -13.21 22.52
N GLY A 91 12.99 -12.74 22.49
CA GLY A 91 12.46 -11.79 23.46
C GLY A 91 12.90 -10.33 23.28
N GLY A 92 13.72 -10.03 22.27
CA GLY A 92 14.09 -8.65 21.94
C GLY A 92 12.98 -7.88 21.20
N SER A 93 13.10 -6.55 21.18
CA SER A 93 12.14 -5.65 20.54
C SER A 93 12.75 -5.02 19.29
N SER A 94 12.05 -5.14 18.15
CA SER A 94 12.38 -4.39 16.93
C SER A 94 11.87 -2.95 16.99
N LEU A 95 12.41 -2.05 16.17
CA LEU A 95 11.87 -0.69 16.02
C LEU A 95 10.36 -0.74 15.73
N LEU A 96 9.94 -1.55 14.75
CA LEU A 96 8.53 -1.73 14.41
C LEU A 96 7.69 -2.14 15.63
N SER A 97 8.15 -3.10 16.44
CA SER A 97 7.39 -3.55 17.61
C SER A 97 7.19 -2.47 18.68
N VAL A 98 8.12 -1.51 18.75
CA VAL A 98 8.04 -0.38 19.67
C VAL A 98 7.07 0.69 19.15
N ILE A 99 7.21 1.08 17.88
CA ILE A 99 6.49 2.25 17.33
C ILE A 99 5.15 1.92 16.70
N ASP A 100 4.89 0.66 16.35
CA ASP A 100 3.59 0.27 15.78
C ASP A 100 2.52 0.26 16.86
N LYS A 101 1.80 1.38 16.96
CA LYS A 101 0.58 1.58 17.73
C LYS A 101 -0.61 1.86 16.81
N THR A 102 -0.52 1.44 15.55
CA THR A 102 -1.58 1.69 14.57
C THR A 102 -2.86 0.93 14.94
N VAL A 103 -4.01 1.52 14.61
CA VAL A 103 -5.33 0.96 14.95
C VAL A 103 -6.00 0.18 13.82
N SER A 104 -5.36 0.14 12.64
CA SER A 104 -5.86 -0.56 11.47
C SER A 104 -4.75 -1.39 10.80
N PRO A 105 -5.05 -2.59 10.29
CA PRO A 105 -4.05 -3.41 9.59
C PRO A 105 -3.40 -2.75 8.37
N PRO A 106 -4.12 -1.98 7.51
CA PRO A 106 -3.48 -1.20 6.46
C PRO A 106 -2.47 -0.18 6.99
N GLY A 107 -2.78 0.47 8.13
CA GLY A 107 -1.87 1.40 8.81
C GLY A 107 -0.58 0.72 9.26
N ALA A 108 -0.68 -0.46 9.90
CA ALA A 108 0.49 -1.25 10.32
C ALA A 108 1.38 -1.63 9.12
N ARG A 109 0.77 -2.07 8.01
CA ARG A 109 1.48 -2.40 6.77
C ARG A 109 2.18 -1.17 6.17
N MET A 110 1.50 -0.02 6.17
CA MET A 110 2.06 1.24 5.67
C MET A 110 3.25 1.69 6.52
N LEU A 111 3.14 1.66 7.85
CA LEU A 111 4.22 2.01 8.77
C LEU A 111 5.44 1.10 8.56
N LYS A 112 5.22 -0.22 8.50
CA LYS A 112 6.28 -1.19 8.19
C LYS A 112 6.99 -0.86 6.87
N ARG A 113 6.24 -0.48 5.83
CA ARG A 113 6.80 -0.06 4.54
C ARG A 113 7.62 1.22 4.67
N TRP A 114 7.14 2.23 5.40
CA TRP A 114 7.85 3.51 5.57
C TRP A 114 9.18 3.36 6.31
N ILE A 115 9.25 2.43 7.28
CA ILE A 115 10.50 2.14 8.00
C ILE A 115 11.59 1.63 7.06
N VAL A 116 11.24 0.74 6.12
CA VAL A 116 12.22 0.13 5.19
C VAL A 116 12.44 0.92 3.91
N PHE A 117 11.59 1.92 3.64
CA PHE A 117 11.75 2.87 2.54
C PHE A 117 11.73 4.32 3.06
N PRO A 118 12.77 4.76 3.81
CA PRO A 118 12.86 6.13 4.30
C PRO A 118 12.95 7.09 3.12
N LEU A 119 12.22 8.21 3.18
CA LEU A 119 12.29 9.26 2.15
C LEU A 119 13.66 9.94 2.18
N LYS A 120 14.16 10.34 1.01
CA LYS A 120 15.37 11.18 0.89
C LYS A 120 15.06 12.67 0.82
N ASP A 121 13.95 13.02 0.18
CA ASP A 121 13.62 14.40 -0.12
C ASP A 121 12.98 15.11 1.07
N ALA A 122 13.46 16.33 1.38
CA ALA A 122 12.98 17.10 2.51
C ALA A 122 11.49 17.49 2.39
N LYS A 123 11.00 17.79 1.19
CA LYS A 123 9.60 18.21 0.97
C LYS A 123 8.59 17.17 1.47
N PRO A 124 8.58 15.90 0.99
CA PRO A 124 7.62 14.90 1.48
C PRO A 124 7.85 14.50 2.94
N ILE A 125 9.06 14.67 3.48
CA ILE A 125 9.32 14.50 4.92
C ILE A 125 8.59 15.59 5.71
N ASN A 126 8.78 16.86 5.33
CA ASN A 126 8.14 18.00 5.97
C ASN A 126 6.61 17.94 5.83
N ASP A 127 6.10 17.51 4.69
CA ASP A 127 4.65 17.32 4.50
C ASP A 127 4.08 16.33 5.53
N ARG A 128 4.79 15.20 5.78
CA ARG A 128 4.39 14.27 6.85
C ARG A 128 4.49 14.90 8.24
N LEU A 129 5.56 15.64 8.51
CA LEU A 129 5.77 16.29 9.80
C LEU A 129 4.69 17.34 10.10
N THR A 130 4.24 18.10 9.09
CA THR A 130 3.13 19.05 9.22
C THR A 130 1.84 18.35 9.68
N ILE A 131 1.51 17.21 9.06
CA ILE A 131 0.33 16.43 9.47
C ILE A 131 0.51 15.87 10.88
N VAL A 132 1.69 15.32 11.21
CA VAL A 132 1.97 14.80 12.56
C VAL A 132 1.82 15.91 13.62
N GLU A 133 2.36 17.10 13.35
CA GLU A 133 2.26 18.26 14.25
C GLU A 133 0.81 18.66 14.48
N TYR A 134 -0.02 18.64 13.43
CA TYR A 134 -1.45 18.93 13.55
C TYR A 134 -2.15 17.92 14.48
N PHE A 135 -1.95 16.63 14.27
CA PHE A 135 -2.53 15.58 15.13
C PHE A 135 -1.99 15.61 16.56
N PHE A 136 -0.74 16.04 16.75
CA PHE A 136 -0.14 16.20 18.07
C PHE A 136 -0.76 17.36 18.85
N ARG A 137 -1.02 18.50 18.19
CA ARG A 137 -1.61 19.69 18.81
C ARG A 137 -3.12 19.59 19.02
N ASN A 138 -3.81 18.77 18.24
CA ASN A 138 -5.27 18.66 18.25
C ASN A 138 -5.70 17.26 18.73
N SER A 139 -5.63 17.01 20.04
CA SER A 139 -5.92 15.70 20.63
C SER A 139 -7.35 15.23 20.37
N GLU A 140 -8.34 16.13 20.43
CA GLU A 140 -9.74 15.78 20.15
C GLU A 140 -9.93 15.30 18.71
N PHE A 141 -9.28 15.97 17.75
CA PHE A 141 -9.29 15.55 16.35
C PHE A 141 -8.61 14.19 16.18
N ARG A 142 -7.46 13.98 16.82
CA ARG A 142 -6.76 12.69 16.79
C ARG A 142 -7.63 11.57 17.35
N ASP A 143 -8.28 11.78 18.50
CA ASP A 143 -9.08 10.75 19.16
C ASP A 143 -10.34 10.42 18.32
N LEU A 144 -10.97 11.42 17.69
CA LEU A 144 -12.02 11.22 16.69
C LEU A 144 -11.53 10.37 15.52
N MET A 145 -10.38 10.74 14.92
CA MET A 145 -9.80 10.00 13.80
C MET A 145 -9.45 8.56 14.18
N GLU A 146 -8.87 8.33 15.35
CA GLU A 146 -8.55 6.99 15.85
C GLU A 146 -9.82 6.13 15.97
N GLY A 147 -10.89 6.71 16.54
CA GLY A 147 -12.19 6.05 16.64
C GLY A 147 -12.74 5.63 15.28
N GLN A 148 -12.73 6.53 14.29
CA GLN A 148 -13.22 6.23 12.94
C GLN A 148 -12.32 5.23 12.20
N LEU A 149 -10.99 5.37 12.26
CA LEU A 149 -10.04 4.46 11.61
C LEU A 149 -10.16 3.03 12.13
N ARG A 150 -10.48 2.85 13.42
CA ARG A 150 -10.72 1.53 14.02
C ARG A 150 -11.94 0.83 13.40
N LEU A 151 -12.96 1.58 13.01
CA LEU A 151 -14.18 1.05 12.37
C LEU A 151 -13.94 0.58 10.93
N ILE A 152 -12.94 1.13 10.24
CA ILE A 152 -12.61 0.76 8.86
C ILE A 152 -12.12 -0.69 8.78
N GLY A 153 -11.25 -1.11 9.70
CA GLY A 153 -10.66 -2.45 9.69
C GLY A 153 -9.72 -2.68 8.50
N ASP A 154 -9.67 -3.91 7.97
CA ASP A 154 -8.84 -4.27 6.82
C ASP A 154 -9.60 -4.17 5.49
N LEU A 155 -9.94 -2.93 5.12
CA LEU A 155 -10.72 -2.64 3.92
C LEU A 155 -10.01 -3.12 2.63
N GLU A 156 -8.69 -2.97 2.54
CA GLU A 156 -7.91 -3.45 1.38
C GLU A 156 -8.15 -4.94 1.12
N ARG A 157 -8.09 -5.77 2.17
CA ARG A 157 -8.29 -7.23 2.06
C ARG A 157 -9.74 -7.57 1.71
N ILE A 158 -10.71 -6.83 2.22
CA ILE A 158 -12.14 -7.01 1.88
C ILE A 158 -12.35 -6.69 0.39
N LEU A 159 -11.77 -5.61 -0.12
CA LEU A 159 -11.85 -5.25 -1.54
C LEU A 159 -11.20 -6.30 -2.43
N SER A 160 -10.04 -6.84 -2.05
CA SER A 160 -9.44 -7.96 -2.79
C SER A 160 -10.36 -9.19 -2.84
N LYS A 161 -11.04 -9.51 -1.73
CA LYS A 161 -12.03 -10.60 -1.69
C LYS A 161 -13.27 -10.31 -2.52
N ALA A 162 -13.74 -9.07 -2.53
CA ALA A 162 -14.89 -8.65 -3.33
C ALA A 162 -14.59 -8.78 -4.82
N ALA A 163 -13.45 -8.27 -5.28
CA ALA A 163 -13.01 -8.37 -6.67
C ALA A 163 -12.76 -9.81 -7.14
N THR A 164 -12.56 -10.72 -6.19
CA THR A 164 -12.36 -12.15 -6.44
C THR A 164 -13.63 -12.98 -6.22
N ASN A 165 -14.79 -12.36 -5.98
CA ASN A 165 -16.06 -13.02 -5.65
C ASN A 165 -15.98 -13.97 -4.44
N ARG A 166 -15.09 -13.68 -3.49
CA ARG A 166 -14.87 -14.45 -2.24
C ARG A 166 -15.31 -13.70 -0.98
N VAL A 167 -15.98 -12.56 -1.14
CA VAL A 167 -16.46 -11.75 -0.02
C VAL A 167 -17.65 -12.42 0.67
N SER A 168 -17.63 -12.47 2.00
CA SER A 168 -18.72 -13.00 2.81
C SER A 168 -19.76 -11.91 3.17
N PRO A 169 -21.02 -12.27 3.52
CA PRO A 169 -22.01 -11.29 3.97
C PRO A 169 -21.55 -10.41 5.13
N ARG A 170 -20.80 -10.98 6.08
CA ARG A 170 -20.20 -10.22 7.20
C ARG A 170 -19.19 -9.18 6.72
N GLU A 171 -18.38 -9.52 5.71
CA GLU A 171 -17.42 -8.59 5.14
C GLU A 171 -18.09 -7.49 4.30
N VAL A 172 -19.24 -7.77 3.68
CA VAL A 172 -20.07 -6.73 3.04
C VAL A 172 -20.63 -5.76 4.08
N VAL A 173 -21.09 -6.25 5.24
CA VAL A 173 -21.49 -5.38 6.35
C VAL A 173 -20.31 -4.55 6.88
N GLN A 174 -19.13 -5.16 6.99
CA GLN A 174 -17.91 -4.43 7.38
C GLN A 174 -17.54 -3.34 6.37
N LEU A 175 -17.70 -3.60 5.07
CA LEU A 175 -17.51 -2.60 4.02
C LEU A 175 -18.46 -1.41 4.20
N LYS A 176 -19.75 -1.66 4.48
CA LYS A 176 -20.71 -0.59 4.80
C LYS A 176 -20.23 0.26 5.98
N VAL A 177 -19.82 -0.36 7.09
CA VAL A 177 -19.34 0.34 8.28
C VAL A 177 -18.11 1.19 7.97
N ALA A 178 -17.16 0.63 7.20
CA ALA A 178 -15.97 1.34 6.77
C ALA A 178 -16.31 2.58 5.93
N LEU A 179 -17.23 2.46 4.97
CA LEU A 179 -17.66 3.59 4.13
C LEU A 179 -18.32 4.71 4.96
N GLN A 180 -19.15 4.35 5.94
CA GLN A 180 -19.74 5.33 6.86
C GLN A 180 -18.69 6.04 7.71
N ALA A 181 -17.65 5.32 8.17
CA ALA A 181 -16.55 5.93 8.92
C ALA A 181 -15.72 6.88 8.04
N VAL A 182 -15.48 6.54 6.77
CA VAL A 182 -14.79 7.41 5.80
C VAL A 182 -15.54 8.73 5.60
N GLU A 183 -16.88 8.70 5.52
CA GLU A 183 -17.70 9.92 5.43
C GLU A 183 -17.50 10.83 6.65
N GLN A 184 -17.47 10.26 7.86
CA GLN A 184 -17.22 11.02 9.09
C GLN A 184 -15.80 11.61 9.11
N ILE A 185 -14.80 10.85 8.67
CA ILE A 185 -13.42 11.34 8.54
C ILE A 185 -13.36 12.51 7.56
N LYS A 186 -13.96 12.37 6.38
CA LYS A 186 -14.02 13.42 5.37
C LYS A 186 -14.66 14.69 5.93
N HIS A 187 -15.81 14.57 6.57
CA HIS A 187 -16.49 15.72 7.18
C HIS A 187 -15.60 16.41 8.25
N ALA A 188 -14.96 15.64 9.13
CA ALA A 188 -14.06 16.20 10.13
C ALA A 188 -12.85 16.90 9.48
N CYS A 189 -12.25 16.32 8.44
CA CYS A 189 -11.15 16.93 7.71
C CYS A 189 -11.54 18.24 7.00
N LEU A 190 -12.77 18.37 6.51
CA LEU A 190 -13.21 19.57 5.77
C LEU A 190 -13.69 20.71 6.67
N THR A 191 -13.93 20.44 7.96
CA THR A 191 -14.48 21.43 8.91
C THR A 191 -13.42 22.13 9.75
N VAL A 192 -12.16 21.69 9.67
CA VAL A 192 -11.06 22.31 10.39
C VAL A 192 -10.46 23.46 9.60
N ASP A 193 -9.88 24.43 10.30
CA ASP A 193 -9.15 25.55 9.68
C ASP A 193 -7.69 25.16 9.43
N ASN A 194 -7.47 24.17 8.55
CA ASN A 194 -6.13 23.74 8.18
C ASN A 194 -6.09 23.19 6.74
N THR A 195 -5.40 23.91 5.84
CA THR A 195 -5.35 23.57 4.42
C THR A 195 -4.79 22.19 4.11
N ASP A 196 -3.81 21.71 4.89
CA ASP A 196 -3.19 20.40 4.66
C ASP A 196 -4.14 19.26 5.02
N ILE A 197 -4.90 19.42 6.11
CA ILE A 197 -5.93 18.45 6.53
C ILE A 197 -7.13 18.49 5.59
N ASN A 198 -7.55 19.67 5.13
CA ASN A 198 -8.63 19.79 4.16
C ASN A 198 -8.26 19.09 2.84
N SER A 199 -7.02 19.22 2.37
CA SER A 199 -6.53 18.51 1.18
C SER A 199 -6.61 16.98 1.31
N ILE A 200 -6.37 16.43 2.51
CA ILE A 200 -6.58 15.00 2.78
C ILE A 200 -8.07 14.66 2.67
N GLY A 201 -8.94 15.48 3.24
CA GLY A 201 -10.40 15.29 3.17
C GLY A 201 -10.95 15.32 1.74
N GLU A 202 -10.43 16.20 0.89
CA GLU A 202 -10.82 16.31 -0.53
C GLU A 202 -10.47 15.07 -1.35
N GLN A 203 -9.43 14.32 -0.96
CA GLN A 203 -9.00 13.08 -1.61
C GLN A 203 -9.84 11.87 -1.21
N LEU A 204 -10.62 11.98 -0.13
CA LEU A 204 -11.57 10.94 0.27
C LEU A 204 -12.83 11.09 -0.59
N ASN A 205 -13.20 10.04 -1.34
CA ASN A 205 -14.41 10.03 -2.16
C ASN A 205 -15.66 9.94 -1.29
#